data_AF-A0A8H3FM65-F1
#
_entry.id   AF-A0A8H3FM65-F1
#
_cell.length_a   1.000
_cell.length_b   1.000
_cell.length_c   1.000
_cell.angle_alpha   90.00
_cell.angle_beta   90.00
_cell.angle_gamma   90.00
#
_symmetry.space_group_name_H-M   'P 1'
#
loop_
_entity.id
_entity.type
_entity.pdbx_description
1 polymer ?
#
loop_
_entity_poly.entity_id
_entity_poly.type
_entity_poly.pdbx_seq_one_letter_code
_entity_poly.pdbx_strand_id
1 'polypeptide(L)'
;MASLESITLHGHPGPNPWKVSLLLDELNVPYTTKIYKTPELKQPAFLALNRNGMAPVIEDPNEGLLLAESGAIMDYILDQYDTEKRITFTTLPEQYHMKQWLQFQTTTQGPVMQGVFHWTFVESNPEAHASYVKNLRRVLQVLNDELAGKDWLVGGKCSAADLSYVPFHSKLDFIMRDAAPDVEKDFPNVDAWYKRMLERDTVQKMLKDRDEATKKLSIPGKK
;
A
#
# COMPACT_ATOMS: atom_id res chain seq x y z
N MET A 1 14.84 -9.77 -26.55
CA MET A 1 13.83 -8.92 -25.89
C MET A 1 14.57 -7.66 -25.46
N ALA A 2 14.03 -6.48 -25.77
CA ALA A 2 14.64 -5.23 -25.31
C ALA A 2 14.65 -5.23 -23.76
N SER A 3 15.71 -4.72 -23.16
CA SER A 3 15.77 -4.53 -21.71
C SER A 3 14.71 -3.49 -21.31
N LEU A 4 13.89 -3.80 -20.30
CA LEU A 4 12.90 -2.85 -19.76
C LEU A 4 13.60 -1.56 -19.31
N GLU A 5 13.03 -0.43 -19.71
CA GLU A 5 13.42 0.88 -19.21
C GLU A 5 12.81 1.11 -17.83
N SER A 6 13.49 1.92 -17.00
CA SER A 6 13.06 2.14 -15.62
C SER A 6 11.80 3.00 -15.54
N ILE A 7 10.76 2.48 -14.87
CA ILE A 7 9.56 3.25 -14.52
C ILE A 7 9.93 4.34 -13.50
N THR A 8 9.39 5.55 -13.64
CA THR A 8 9.51 6.57 -12.58
C THR A 8 8.29 6.54 -11.68
N LEU A 9 8.48 6.24 -10.39
CA LEU A 9 7.46 6.32 -9.35
C LEU A 9 7.55 7.66 -8.61
N HIS A 10 6.57 8.52 -8.81
CA HIS A 10 6.39 9.77 -8.06
C HIS A 10 5.62 9.48 -6.78
N GLY A 11 6.35 9.39 -5.66
CA GLY A 11 5.87 8.95 -4.38
C GLY A 11 5.81 10.03 -3.29
N HIS A 12 5.44 9.59 -2.10
CA HIS A 12 5.30 10.33 -0.86
C HIS A 12 5.53 9.32 0.29
N PRO A 13 5.99 9.71 1.49
CA PRO A 13 6.23 8.76 2.61
C PRO A 13 5.00 7.99 3.08
N GLY A 14 3.79 8.47 2.74
CA GLY A 14 2.54 7.75 3.00
C GLY A 14 2.52 6.37 2.34
N PRO A 15 1.62 5.46 2.74
CA PRO A 15 1.70 4.04 2.39
C PRO A 15 1.37 3.69 0.93
N ASN A 16 0.58 4.49 0.20
CA ASN A 16 0.12 4.13 -1.16
C ASN A 16 1.24 3.92 -2.19
N PRO A 17 2.25 4.80 -2.33
CA PRO A 17 3.37 4.57 -3.25
C PRO A 17 4.15 3.28 -3.00
N TRP A 18 4.24 2.85 -1.74
CA TRP A 18 5.03 1.66 -1.38
C TRP A 18 4.33 0.35 -1.72
N LYS A 19 3.02 0.36 -2.00
CA LYS A 19 2.34 -0.77 -2.63
C LYS A 19 2.86 -0.98 -4.04
N VAL A 20 2.99 0.13 -4.78
CA VAL A 20 3.45 0.14 -6.17
C VAL A 20 4.90 -0.35 -6.25
N SER A 21 5.80 0.21 -5.44
CA SER A 21 7.20 -0.22 -5.42
C SER A 21 7.34 -1.71 -5.06
N LEU A 22 6.52 -2.19 -4.12
CA LEU A 22 6.53 -3.61 -3.73
C LEU A 22 6.14 -4.52 -4.90
N LEU A 23 5.12 -4.18 -5.69
CA LEU A 23 4.76 -5.00 -6.86
C LEU A 23 5.83 -4.95 -7.95
N LEU A 24 6.47 -3.78 -8.15
CA LEU A 24 7.57 -3.65 -9.10
C LEU A 24 8.77 -4.52 -8.68
N ASP A 25 9.14 -4.51 -7.40
CA ASP A 25 10.18 -5.36 -6.83
C ASP A 25 9.85 -6.86 -6.98
N GLU A 26 8.61 -7.27 -6.69
CA GLU A 26 8.15 -8.66 -6.84
C GLU A 26 8.27 -9.18 -8.28
N LEU A 27 8.00 -8.31 -9.25
CA LEU A 27 8.03 -8.62 -10.67
C LEU A 27 9.38 -8.34 -11.33
N ASN A 28 10.38 -7.89 -10.56
CA ASN A 28 11.70 -7.47 -11.06
C ASN A 28 11.61 -6.39 -12.16
N VAL A 29 10.62 -5.50 -12.08
CA VAL A 29 10.46 -4.38 -13.01
C VAL A 29 11.37 -3.24 -12.55
N PRO A 30 12.30 -2.75 -13.37
CA PRO A 30 13.20 -1.69 -12.97
C PRO A 30 12.43 -0.38 -12.75
N TYR A 31 12.74 0.33 -11.67
CA TYR A 31 12.11 1.61 -11.37
C TYR A 31 13.02 2.54 -10.57
N THR A 32 12.73 3.84 -10.67
CA THR A 32 13.30 4.88 -9.80
C THR A 32 12.18 5.54 -9.00
N THR A 33 12.49 6.03 -7.79
CA THR A 33 11.49 6.68 -6.93
C THR A 33 11.85 8.13 -6.68
N LYS A 34 10.94 9.04 -6.98
CA LYS A 34 11.00 10.47 -6.63
C LYS A 34 10.03 10.72 -5.48
N ILE A 35 10.54 11.06 -4.29
CA ILE A 35 9.69 11.29 -3.11
C ILE A 35 9.44 12.78 -2.91
N TYR A 36 8.16 13.15 -2.80
CA TYR A 36 7.68 14.51 -2.60
C TYR A 36 7.18 14.72 -1.16
N LYS A 37 7.28 15.95 -0.66
CA LYS A 37 6.63 16.41 0.57
C LYS A 37 5.17 16.82 0.31
N THR A 38 4.33 16.80 1.33
CA THR A 38 2.91 17.17 1.21
C THR A 38 2.66 18.51 0.49
N PRO A 39 3.39 19.61 0.78
CA PRO A 39 3.17 20.87 0.06
C PRO A 39 3.60 20.86 -1.41
N GLU A 40 4.54 19.98 -1.78
CA GLU A 40 5.06 19.86 -3.14
C GLU A 40 4.04 19.19 -4.07
N LEU A 41 3.19 18.30 -3.53
CA LEU A 41 2.11 17.63 -4.27
C LEU A 41 1.05 18.60 -4.83
N LYS A 42 0.99 19.82 -4.28
CA LYS A 42 0.06 20.88 -4.71
C LYS A 42 0.72 21.92 -5.61
N GLN A 43 2.00 21.79 -5.93
CA GLN A 43 2.70 22.72 -6.82
C GLN A 43 2.38 22.43 -8.29
N PRO A 44 2.41 23.44 -9.18
CA PRO A 44 2.10 23.27 -10.60
C PRO A 44 2.86 22.12 -11.28
N ALA A 45 4.12 21.90 -10.90
CA ALA A 45 4.95 20.83 -11.44
C ALA A 45 4.39 19.42 -11.14
N PHE A 46 3.86 19.18 -9.94
CA PHE A 46 3.24 17.89 -9.60
C PHE A 46 1.81 17.80 -10.13
N LEU A 47 1.06 18.91 -10.12
CA LEU A 47 -0.30 18.96 -10.67
C LEU A 47 -0.35 18.70 -12.18
N ALA A 48 0.75 18.96 -12.89
CA ALA A 48 0.92 18.57 -14.29
C ALA A 48 0.97 17.03 -14.47
N LEU A 49 1.48 16.30 -13.47
CA LEU A 49 1.51 14.83 -13.45
C LEU A 49 0.16 14.25 -13.00
N ASN A 50 -0.43 14.82 -11.95
CA ASN A 50 -1.72 14.41 -11.43
C ASN A 50 -2.50 15.62 -10.87
N ARG A 51 -3.61 15.96 -11.54
CA ARG A 51 -4.48 17.09 -11.14
C ARG A 51 -5.11 16.92 -9.75
N ASN A 52 -5.25 15.69 -9.25
CA ASN A 52 -5.70 15.42 -7.88
C ASN A 52 -4.65 15.90 -6.84
N GLY A 53 -3.39 16.02 -7.25
CA GLY A 53 -2.28 16.44 -6.38
C GLY A 53 -2.05 15.43 -5.25
N MET A 54 -2.11 14.15 -5.59
CA MET A 54 -1.88 13.04 -4.67
C MET A 54 -0.90 12.04 -5.30
N ALA A 55 -0.04 11.46 -4.47
CA ALA A 55 0.84 10.36 -4.85
C ALA A 55 0.17 9.00 -4.51
N PRO A 56 0.46 7.92 -5.23
CA PRO A 56 1.47 7.80 -6.28
C PRO A 56 1.00 8.21 -7.68
N VAL A 57 1.99 8.50 -8.53
CA VAL A 57 1.90 8.56 -10.00
C VAL A 57 3.07 7.76 -10.58
N ILE A 58 2.88 7.05 -11.68
CA ILE A 58 3.95 6.41 -12.45
C ILE A 58 4.09 7.04 -13.82
N GLU A 59 5.33 7.12 -14.30
CA GLU A 59 5.69 7.33 -15.70
C GLU A 59 6.36 6.06 -16.21
N ASP A 60 5.72 5.36 -17.13
CA ASP A 60 6.22 4.15 -17.75
C ASP A 60 6.69 4.42 -19.18
N PRO A 61 8.00 4.49 -19.44
CA PRO A 61 8.53 4.76 -20.77
C PRO A 61 8.31 3.61 -21.75
N ASN A 62 8.12 2.38 -21.26
CA ASN A 62 7.96 1.20 -22.11
C ASN A 62 6.63 1.24 -22.88
N GLU A 63 5.59 1.83 -22.27
CA GLU A 63 4.25 1.97 -22.85
C GLU A 63 3.86 3.44 -23.12
N GLY A 64 4.75 4.40 -22.81
CA GLY A 64 4.46 5.82 -22.91
C GLY A 64 3.29 6.27 -22.00
N LEU A 65 3.15 5.64 -20.84
CA LEU A 65 2.00 5.81 -19.95
C LEU A 65 2.31 6.67 -18.72
N LEU A 66 1.50 7.69 -18.49
CA LEU A 66 1.45 8.44 -17.24
C LEU A 66 0.14 8.07 -16.50
N LEU A 67 0.26 7.48 -15.31
CA LEU A 67 -0.89 6.93 -14.59
C LEU A 67 -0.86 7.27 -13.09
N ALA A 68 -1.99 7.72 -12.56
CA ALA A 68 -2.22 7.98 -11.13
C ALA A 68 -3.20 6.96 -10.54
N GLU A 69 -3.49 7.10 -9.23
CA GLU A 69 -4.33 6.20 -8.42
C GLU A 69 -3.70 4.83 -8.17
N SER A 70 -3.30 4.58 -6.91
CA SER A 70 -2.56 3.35 -6.57
C SER A 70 -3.28 2.05 -6.94
N GLY A 71 -4.62 2.02 -6.91
CA GLY A 71 -5.39 0.86 -7.35
C GLY A 71 -5.24 0.59 -8.85
N ALA A 72 -5.42 1.62 -9.68
CA ALA A 72 -5.27 1.52 -11.12
C ALA A 72 -3.82 1.21 -11.53
N ILE A 73 -2.84 1.79 -10.84
CA ILE A 73 -1.42 1.51 -11.05
C ILE A 73 -1.11 0.04 -10.75
N MET A 74 -1.64 -0.52 -9.65
CA MET A 74 -1.46 -1.93 -9.34
C MET A 74 -2.09 -2.82 -10.42
N ASP A 75 -3.34 -2.56 -10.83
CA ASP A 75 -3.99 -3.32 -11.90
C ASP A 75 -3.14 -3.29 -13.19
N TYR A 76 -2.66 -2.11 -13.59
CA TYR A 76 -1.78 -1.93 -14.75
C TYR A 76 -0.49 -2.76 -14.63
N ILE A 77 0.22 -2.69 -13.50
CA ILE A 77 1.48 -3.42 -13.31
C ILE A 77 1.25 -4.93 -13.41
N LEU A 78 0.17 -5.42 -12.82
CA LEU A 78 -0.16 -6.85 -12.84
C LEU A 78 -0.53 -7.31 -14.25
N ASP A 79 -1.27 -6.51 -15.00
CA ASP A 79 -1.67 -6.84 -16.37
C ASP A 79 -0.48 -6.83 -17.34
N GLN A 80 0.42 -5.84 -17.22
CA GLN A 80 1.56 -5.70 -18.13
C GLN A 80 2.76 -6.56 -17.75
N TYR A 81 3.08 -6.67 -16.46
CA TYR A 81 4.37 -7.19 -16.01
C TYR A 81 4.29 -8.53 -15.29
N ASP A 82 3.12 -8.94 -14.76
CA ASP A 82 2.96 -10.29 -14.17
C ASP A 82 2.58 -11.33 -15.25
N THR A 83 3.46 -11.49 -16.23
CA THR A 83 3.27 -12.40 -17.38
C THR A 83 3.27 -13.87 -16.96
N GLU A 84 4.06 -14.22 -15.95
CA GLU A 84 4.18 -15.57 -15.39
C GLU A 84 3.15 -15.88 -14.29
N LYS A 85 2.29 -14.92 -13.95
CA LYS A 85 1.26 -15.07 -12.90
C LYS A 85 1.88 -15.44 -11.54
N ARG A 86 3.00 -14.82 -11.21
CA ARG A 86 3.72 -15.00 -9.94
C ARG A 86 2.87 -14.53 -8.77
N ILE A 87 2.16 -13.42 -8.94
CA ILE A 87 1.36 -12.77 -7.90
C ILE A 87 -0.10 -12.48 -8.31
N THR A 88 -0.54 -13.02 -9.46
CA THR A 88 -1.92 -13.04 -9.95
C THR A 88 -2.42 -14.46 -10.25
N PHE A 89 -3.68 -14.57 -10.67
CA PHE A 89 -4.36 -15.83 -10.92
C PHE A 89 -4.86 -15.94 -12.37
N THR A 90 -5.11 -17.16 -12.83
CA THR A 90 -5.59 -17.45 -14.19
C THR A 90 -7.05 -17.88 -14.23
N THR A 91 -7.61 -18.36 -13.12
CA THR A 91 -9.02 -18.75 -13.07
C THR A 91 -9.90 -17.53 -12.82
N LEU A 92 -11.05 -17.49 -13.49
CA LEU A 92 -12.01 -16.39 -13.35
C LEU A 92 -12.39 -16.12 -11.89
N PRO A 93 -12.73 -17.14 -11.06
CA PRO A 93 -13.11 -16.88 -9.67
C PRO A 93 -11.98 -16.24 -8.85
N GLU A 94 -10.75 -16.75 -8.96
CA GLU A 94 -9.62 -16.22 -8.20
C GLU A 94 -9.26 -14.80 -8.64
N GLN A 95 -9.34 -14.49 -9.93
CA GLN A 95 -9.11 -13.14 -10.45
C GLN A 95 -10.08 -12.12 -9.84
N TYR A 96 -11.37 -12.45 -9.77
CA TYR A 96 -12.37 -11.55 -9.18
C TYR A 96 -12.30 -11.50 -7.66
N HIS A 97 -11.92 -12.59 -6.98
CA HIS A 97 -11.62 -12.54 -5.54
C HIS A 97 -10.39 -11.70 -5.22
N MET A 98 -9.33 -11.80 -6.02
CA MET A 98 -8.15 -10.93 -5.89
C MET A 98 -8.55 -9.47 -6.09
N LYS A 99 -9.34 -9.17 -7.13
CA LYS A 99 -9.87 -7.83 -7.38
C LYS A 99 -10.73 -7.32 -6.22
N GLN A 100 -11.58 -8.17 -5.63
CA GLN A 100 -12.36 -7.82 -4.44
C GLN A 100 -11.45 -7.37 -3.30
N TRP A 101 -10.39 -8.11 -2.99
CA TRP A 101 -9.48 -7.77 -1.90
C TRP A 101 -8.62 -6.53 -2.19
N LEU A 102 -8.20 -6.33 -3.45
CA LEU A 102 -7.56 -5.07 -3.87
C LEU A 102 -8.51 -3.87 -3.70
N GLN A 103 -9.78 -4.02 -4.07
CA GLN A 103 -10.78 -2.96 -3.89
C GLN A 103 -11.10 -2.74 -2.41
N PHE A 104 -11.18 -3.78 -1.58
CA PHE A 104 -11.34 -3.63 -0.13
C PHE A 104 -10.16 -2.86 0.48
N GLN A 105 -8.94 -3.10 -0.02
CA GLN A 105 -7.75 -2.37 0.39
C GLN A 105 -7.87 -0.88 0.05
N THR A 106 -8.20 -0.53 -1.20
CA THR A 106 -8.19 0.85 -1.70
C THR A 106 -9.40 1.67 -1.26
N THR A 107 -10.56 1.04 -1.09
CA THR A 107 -11.83 1.72 -0.77
C THR A 107 -12.22 1.64 0.69
N THR A 108 -11.69 0.68 1.46
CA THR A 108 -12.06 0.47 2.86
C THR A 108 -10.88 0.65 3.80
N GLN A 109 -9.87 -0.24 3.77
CA GLN A 109 -8.75 -0.17 4.72
C GLN A 109 -8.00 1.17 4.60
N GLY A 110 -7.64 1.55 3.36
CA GLY A 110 -6.85 2.73 3.09
C GLY A 110 -7.51 4.02 3.62
N PRO A 111 -8.75 4.33 3.22
CA PRO A 111 -9.48 5.51 3.70
C PRO A 111 -9.75 5.49 5.21
N VAL A 112 -10.06 4.35 5.80
CA VAL A 112 -10.28 4.24 7.26
C VAL A 112 -9.00 4.58 8.03
N MET A 113 -7.86 4.02 7.63
CA MET A 113 -6.57 4.32 8.26
C MET A 113 -6.13 5.78 8.06
N GLN A 114 -6.43 6.37 6.89
CA GLN A 114 -6.20 7.80 6.66
C GLN A 114 -7.07 8.67 7.58
N GLY A 115 -8.31 8.26 7.84
CA GLY A 115 -9.18 8.93 8.81
C GLY A 115 -8.64 8.86 10.24
N VAL A 116 -8.18 7.68 10.69
CA VAL A 116 -7.51 7.55 11.99
C VAL A 116 -6.32 8.52 12.08
N PHE A 117 -5.45 8.52 11.06
CA PHE A 117 -4.30 9.44 11.02
C PHE A 117 -4.73 10.91 11.07
N HIS A 118 -5.71 11.32 10.26
CA HIS A 118 -6.17 12.68 10.19
C HIS A 118 -6.68 13.19 11.54
N TRP A 119 -7.59 12.44 12.17
CA TRP A 119 -8.19 12.83 13.45
C TRP A 119 -7.24 12.74 14.65
N THR A 120 -6.08 12.09 14.46
CA THR A 120 -5.02 11.99 15.48
C THR A 120 -4.00 13.13 15.35
N PHE A 121 -3.59 13.47 14.13
CA PHE A 121 -2.37 14.28 13.90
C PHE A 121 -2.59 15.57 13.12
N VAL A 122 -3.72 15.71 12.42
CA VAL A 122 -4.00 16.88 11.57
C VAL A 122 -5.03 17.76 12.26
N GLU A 123 -6.18 17.20 12.58
CA GLU A 123 -7.27 17.89 13.26
C GLU A 123 -7.75 17.04 14.42
N SER A 124 -7.54 17.48 15.66
CA SER A 124 -7.92 16.67 16.83
C SER A 124 -9.44 16.68 17.02
N ASN A 125 -10.06 15.51 16.85
CA ASN A 125 -11.46 15.27 17.17
C ASN A 125 -11.62 13.87 17.80
N PRO A 126 -11.77 13.78 19.14
CA PRO A 126 -11.83 12.50 19.84
C PRO A 126 -12.98 11.58 19.41
N GLU A 127 -14.16 12.14 19.10
CA GLU A 127 -15.33 11.37 18.68
C GLU A 127 -15.13 10.78 17.28
N ALA A 128 -14.67 11.60 16.33
CA ALA A 128 -14.33 11.15 15.00
C ALA A 128 -13.21 10.11 15.04
N HIS A 129 -12.14 10.38 15.79
CA HIS A 129 -11.04 9.43 16.00
C HIS A 129 -11.55 8.08 16.52
N ALA A 130 -12.36 8.07 17.59
CA ALA A 130 -12.92 6.83 18.15
C ALA A 130 -13.78 6.06 17.12
N SER A 131 -14.57 6.76 16.31
CA SER A 131 -15.37 6.16 15.24
C SER A 131 -14.49 5.50 14.16
N TYR A 132 -13.43 6.16 13.71
CA TYR A 132 -12.48 5.59 12.74
C TYR A 132 -11.67 4.43 13.30
N VAL A 133 -11.26 4.48 14.57
CA VAL A 133 -10.61 3.36 15.28
C VAL A 133 -11.53 2.14 15.33
N LYS A 134 -12.81 2.33 15.67
CA LYS A 134 -13.82 1.25 15.64
C LYS A 134 -13.97 0.65 14.24
N ASN A 135 -13.99 1.50 13.21
CA ASN A 135 -14.05 1.03 11.82
C ASN A 135 -12.79 0.26 11.42
N LEU A 136 -11.60 0.67 11.89
CA LEU A 136 -10.37 -0.06 11.62
C LEU A 136 -10.36 -1.43 12.29
N ARG A 137 -10.83 -1.53 13.54
CA ARG A 137 -11.02 -2.84 14.21
C ARG A 137 -11.97 -3.75 13.43
N ARG A 138 -13.05 -3.20 12.84
CA ARG A 138 -13.94 -3.97 11.97
C ARG A 138 -13.24 -4.46 10.69
N VAL A 139 -12.37 -3.64 10.08
CA VAL A 139 -11.57 -4.05 8.93
C VAL A 139 -10.64 -5.21 9.28
N LEU A 140 -9.95 -5.12 10.43
CA LEU A 140 -9.07 -6.18 10.92
C LEU A 140 -9.86 -7.46 11.22
N GLN A 141 -11.06 -7.35 11.80
CA GLN A 141 -11.93 -8.51 12.04
C GLN A 141 -12.32 -9.22 10.73
N VAL A 142 -12.71 -8.47 9.70
CA VAL A 142 -13.06 -9.04 8.39
C VAL A 142 -11.88 -9.82 7.79
N LEU A 143 -10.66 -9.27 7.86
CA LEU A 143 -9.46 -9.97 7.39
C LEU A 143 -9.17 -11.21 8.25
N ASN A 144 -9.30 -11.10 9.56
CA ASN A 144 -9.06 -12.20 10.50
C ASN A 144 -10.00 -13.38 10.25
N ASP A 145 -11.28 -13.09 10.00
CA ASP A 145 -12.29 -14.11 9.72
C ASP A 145 -12.06 -14.75 8.34
N GLU A 146 -11.71 -13.95 7.32
CA GLU A 146 -11.39 -14.47 5.98
C GLU A 146 -10.20 -15.43 6.00
N LEU A 147 -9.17 -15.09 6.79
CA LEU A 147 -7.92 -15.83 6.93
C LEU A 147 -8.04 -17.03 7.88
N ALA A 148 -9.21 -17.29 8.47
CA ALA A 148 -9.41 -18.45 9.32
C ALA A 148 -9.20 -19.75 8.52
N GLY A 149 -8.15 -20.50 8.87
CA GLY A 149 -7.77 -21.73 8.18
C GLY A 149 -7.14 -21.51 6.80
N LYS A 150 -6.71 -20.28 6.47
CA LYS A 150 -6.04 -19.95 5.21
C LYS A 150 -4.73 -19.24 5.45
N ASP A 151 -3.75 -19.55 4.61
CA ASP A 151 -2.51 -18.77 4.61
C ASP A 151 -2.67 -17.47 3.82
N TRP A 152 -3.40 -17.48 2.71
CA TRP A 152 -3.49 -16.32 1.81
C TRP A 152 -4.93 -15.99 1.49
N LEU A 153 -5.20 -14.72 1.16
CA LEU A 153 -6.56 -14.24 0.89
C LEU A 153 -7.22 -14.98 -0.28
N VAL A 154 -6.43 -15.41 -1.28
CA VAL A 154 -6.94 -16.03 -2.50
C VAL A 154 -6.01 -17.17 -2.96
N GLY A 155 -6.59 -18.26 -3.45
CA GLY A 155 -5.89 -19.27 -4.27
C GLY A 155 -4.67 -19.94 -3.62
N GLY A 156 -4.54 -19.90 -2.29
CA GLY A 156 -3.48 -20.61 -1.57
C GLY A 156 -2.06 -20.12 -1.82
N LYS A 157 -1.86 -18.93 -2.40
CA LYS A 157 -0.53 -18.31 -2.58
C LYS A 157 -0.55 -16.82 -2.26
N CYS A 158 0.60 -16.29 -1.83
CA CYS A 158 0.79 -14.86 -1.66
C CYS A 158 0.63 -14.16 -3.02
N SER A 159 -0.26 -13.19 -3.09
CA SER A 159 -0.63 -12.48 -4.31
C SER A 159 -0.61 -10.97 -4.10
N ALA A 160 -0.90 -10.22 -5.16
CA ALA A 160 -1.11 -8.78 -5.05
C ALA A 160 -2.24 -8.41 -4.08
N ALA A 161 -3.25 -9.28 -3.93
CA ALA A 161 -4.29 -9.10 -2.90
C ALA A 161 -3.65 -8.98 -1.51
N ASP A 162 -2.68 -9.83 -1.19
CA ASP A 162 -2.03 -9.83 0.12
C ASP A 162 -1.05 -8.66 0.26
N LEU A 163 -0.15 -8.52 -0.71
CA LEU A 163 0.96 -7.56 -0.68
C LEU A 163 0.47 -6.10 -0.61
N SER A 164 -0.70 -5.79 -1.18
CA SER A 164 -1.29 -4.45 -1.17
C SER A 164 -1.57 -3.92 0.24
N TYR A 165 -1.68 -4.79 1.25
CA TYR A 165 -1.97 -4.44 2.64
C TYR A 165 -0.70 -4.15 3.46
N VAL A 166 0.48 -4.61 3.01
CA VAL A 166 1.73 -4.55 3.79
C VAL A 166 2.10 -3.12 4.20
N PRO A 167 2.10 -2.11 3.30
CA PRO A 167 2.48 -0.75 3.68
C PRO A 167 1.54 -0.11 4.70
N PHE A 168 0.25 -0.49 4.69
CA PHE A 168 -0.71 -0.02 5.67
C PHE A 168 -0.57 -0.77 7.00
N HIS A 169 -0.45 -2.10 6.99
CA HIS A 169 -0.26 -2.92 8.20
C HIS A 169 0.96 -2.49 9.01
N SER A 170 2.07 -2.19 8.33
CA SER A 170 3.30 -1.70 8.97
C SER A 170 3.18 -0.36 9.70
N LYS A 171 2.03 0.33 9.60
CA LYS A 171 1.73 1.57 10.32
C LYS A 171 0.71 1.39 11.44
N LEU A 172 0.12 0.19 11.62
CA LEU A 172 -0.94 -0.06 12.58
C LEU A 172 -0.53 0.34 14.00
N ASP A 173 0.61 -0.12 14.50
CA ASP A 173 1.09 0.20 15.84
C ASP A 173 1.21 1.72 16.07
N PHE A 174 1.71 2.44 15.06
CA PHE A 174 1.85 3.89 15.12
C PHE A 174 0.50 4.62 15.16
N ILE A 175 -0.43 4.23 14.28
CA ILE A 175 -1.73 4.92 14.15
C ILE A 175 -2.72 4.52 15.26
N MET A 176 -2.56 3.34 15.84
CA MET A 176 -3.44 2.79 16.87
C MET A 176 -2.84 2.82 18.27
N ARG A 177 -1.68 3.47 18.48
CA ARG A 177 -0.98 3.52 19.77
C ARG A 177 -1.88 3.93 20.96
N ASP A 178 -2.84 4.83 20.72
CA ASP A 178 -3.73 5.36 21.76
C ASP A 178 -4.96 4.44 21.99
N ALA A 179 -5.21 3.50 21.08
CA ALA A 179 -6.27 2.49 21.18
C ALA A 179 -5.75 1.12 21.67
N ALA A 180 -4.43 0.99 21.83
CA ALA A 180 -3.71 -0.20 22.33
C ALA A 180 -4.23 -1.54 21.76
N PRO A 181 -4.35 -1.72 20.43
CA PRO A 181 -4.70 -3.03 19.90
C PRO A 181 -3.52 -3.98 20.11
N ASP A 182 -3.80 -5.10 20.75
CA ASP A 182 -2.91 -6.25 20.72
C ASP A 182 -3.31 -7.05 19.47
N VAL A 183 -2.69 -6.74 18.32
CA VAL A 183 -3.07 -7.36 17.03
C VAL A 183 -2.88 -8.87 17.07
N GLU A 184 -1.82 -9.35 17.71
CA GLU A 184 -1.55 -10.79 17.87
C GLU A 184 -2.66 -11.49 18.66
N LYS A 185 -3.14 -10.86 19.74
CA LYS A 185 -4.22 -11.41 20.57
C LYS A 185 -5.61 -11.25 19.96
N ASP A 186 -5.93 -10.06 19.45
CA ASP A 186 -7.26 -9.72 18.96
C ASP A 186 -7.52 -10.26 17.55
N PHE A 187 -6.49 -10.34 16.71
CA PHE A 187 -6.57 -10.72 15.29
C PHE A 187 -5.44 -11.69 14.89
N PRO A 188 -5.36 -12.88 15.51
CA PRO A 188 -4.22 -13.80 15.37
C PRO A 188 -3.98 -14.25 13.92
N ASN A 189 -5.03 -14.40 13.10
CA ASN A 189 -4.87 -14.81 11.70
C ASN A 189 -4.25 -13.68 10.86
N VAL A 190 -4.59 -12.42 11.17
CA VAL A 190 -4.00 -11.25 10.51
C VAL A 190 -2.54 -11.09 10.89
N ASP A 191 -2.22 -11.27 12.18
CA ASP A 191 -0.84 -11.22 12.66
C ASP A 191 0.03 -12.29 11.98
N ALA A 192 -0.42 -13.56 11.98
CA ALA A 192 0.29 -14.65 11.32
C ALA A 192 0.47 -14.41 9.81
N TRP A 193 -0.56 -13.90 9.14
CA TRP A 193 -0.50 -13.55 7.72
C TRP A 193 0.48 -12.42 7.43
N TYR A 194 0.49 -11.38 8.26
CA TYR A 194 1.43 -10.28 8.11
C TYR A 194 2.88 -10.74 8.37
N LYS A 195 3.11 -11.52 9.44
CA LYS A 195 4.43 -12.11 9.76
C LYS A 195 4.96 -12.95 8.59
N ARG A 196 4.13 -13.78 7.94
CA ARG A 196 4.52 -14.53 6.73
C ARG A 196 4.92 -13.62 5.56
N MET A 197 4.26 -12.47 5.37
CA MET A 197 4.70 -11.50 4.34
C MET A 197 6.02 -10.81 4.70
N LEU A 198 6.33 -10.62 5.98
CA LEU A 198 7.61 -10.03 6.42
C LEU A 198 8.82 -10.91 6.14
N GLU A 199 8.64 -12.21 5.91
CA GLU A 199 9.71 -13.13 5.53
C GLU A 199 10.19 -12.91 4.08
N ARG A 200 9.50 -12.10 3.28
CA ARG A 200 9.86 -11.81 1.89
C ARG A 200 10.90 -10.69 1.82
N ASP A 201 11.99 -10.93 1.08
CA ASP A 201 13.06 -9.95 0.87
C ASP A 201 12.55 -8.63 0.27
N THR A 202 11.61 -8.70 -0.69
CA THR A 202 10.95 -7.55 -1.33
C THR A 202 10.17 -6.70 -0.34
N VAL A 203 9.48 -7.34 0.62
CA VAL A 203 8.76 -6.65 1.70
C VAL A 203 9.73 -5.96 2.64
N GLN A 204 10.79 -6.64 3.07
CA GLN A 204 11.81 -6.06 3.94
C GLN A 204 12.52 -4.88 3.28
N LYS A 205 12.88 -5.01 1.99
CA LYS A 205 13.44 -3.93 1.18
C LYS A 205 12.50 -2.73 1.11
N MET A 206 11.22 -2.94 0.77
CA MET A 206 10.24 -1.86 0.71
C MET A 206 10.12 -1.11 2.05
N LEU A 207 10.06 -1.84 3.16
CA LEU A 207 9.96 -1.23 4.50
C LEU A 207 11.20 -0.37 4.80
N LYS A 208 12.39 -0.87 4.47
CA LYS A 208 13.65 -0.13 4.61
C LYS A 208 13.67 1.13 3.75
N ASP A 209 13.36 1.00 2.45
CA ASP A 209 13.36 2.12 1.49
C ASP A 209 12.39 3.24 1.94
N ARG A 210 11.21 2.86 2.43
CA ARG A 210 10.24 3.78 3.02
C ARG A 210 10.78 4.51 4.24
N ASP A 211 11.39 3.79 5.17
CA ASP A 211 11.89 4.37 6.41
C ASP A 211 13.06 5.32 6.14
N GLU A 212 13.92 5.01 5.18
CA GLU A 212 14.95 5.92 4.68
C GLU A 212 14.36 7.16 4.01
N ALA A 213 13.34 7.01 3.16
CA ALA A 213 12.63 8.13 2.54
C ALA A 213 11.98 9.04 3.60
N THR A 214 11.37 8.45 4.62
CA THR A 214 10.76 9.19 5.73
C THR A 214 11.82 9.99 6.49
N LYS A 215 12.95 9.37 6.87
CA LYS A 215 14.06 10.03 7.56
C LYS A 215 14.64 11.21 6.75
N LYS A 216 14.82 11.04 5.44
CA LYS A 216 15.35 12.10 4.55
C LYS A 216 14.43 13.32 4.48
N LEU A 217 13.11 13.13 4.65
CA LEU A 217 12.16 14.25 4.67
C LEU A 217 12.02 14.90 6.06
N SER A 218 12.36 14.18 7.13
CA SER A 218 12.29 14.65 8.52
C SER A 218 13.50 15.46 8.99
N ILE A 219 14.37 15.97 8.11
CA ILE A 219 15.56 16.74 8.53
C ILE A 219 15.14 17.94 9.40
N PRO A 220 15.61 18.02 10.67
CA PRO A 220 15.26 19.10 11.59
C PRO A 220 15.95 20.40 11.19
N GLY A 221 15.18 21.49 11.03
CA GLY A 221 15.78 22.78 10.65
C GLY A 221 14.87 23.97 10.39
N LYS A 222 13.55 23.89 10.62
CA LYS A 222 12.70 25.08 10.77
C LYS A 222 11.75 24.85 11.95
N LYS A 223 12.22 25.30 13.12
CA LYS A 223 11.32 25.80 14.17
C LYS A 223 10.71 27.11 13.69
#